data_AF-A0A3B0YQ37-F1
#
_entry.id   AF-A0A3B0YQ37-F1
#
_cell.length_a   1.000
_cell.length_b   1.000
_cell.length_c   1.000
_cell.angle_alpha   90.00
_cell.angle_beta   90.00
_cell.angle_gamma   90.00
#
_symmetry.space_group_name_H-M   'P 1'
#
loop_
_entity.id
_entity.type
_entity.pdbx_description
1 polymer ?
#
loop_
_entity_poly.entity_id
_entity_poly.type
_entity_poly.pdbx_seq_one_letter_code
_entity_poly.pdbx_strand_id
1 'polypeptide(L)' 'MNDKLTPDIPGFDDPIGLLRACHERMLGHCDTLEKLVTHLREKGLDEDARSAITGITRYFTTSAVHHHEDEEQDLFPL' A
#
# COMPACT_ATOMS: atom_id res chain seq x y z
N MET A 1 -19.61 -20.04 -18.07
CA MET A 1 -18.63 -18.98 -18.41
C MET A 1 -18.05 -18.56 -17.08
N ASN A 2 -16.82 -19.00 -16.77
CA ASN A 2 -16.18 -18.71 -15.48
C ASN A 2 -15.73 -17.25 -15.49
N ASP A 3 -16.44 -16.43 -14.75
CA ASP A 3 -16.10 -15.04 -14.48
C ASP A 3 -14.82 -15.01 -13.64
N LYS A 4 -13.71 -14.57 -14.23
CA LYS A 4 -12.46 -14.38 -13.50
C LYS A 4 -12.64 -13.19 -12.56
N LEU A 5 -13.07 -13.45 -11.34
CA LEU A 5 -13.25 -12.46 -10.28
C LEU A 5 -11.90 -12.08 -9.62
N THR A 6 -10.89 -11.78 -10.44
CA THR A 6 -9.68 -11.09 -10.01
C THR A 6 -9.63 -9.80 -10.81
N PRO A 7 -9.75 -8.61 -10.19
CA PRO A 7 -9.52 -7.38 -10.93
C PRO A 7 -8.15 -7.47 -11.59
N ASP A 8 -8.08 -7.16 -12.88
CA ASP A 8 -6.82 -7.12 -13.61
C ASP A 8 -5.89 -6.17 -12.84
N ILE A 9 -4.81 -6.72 -12.28
CA ILE A 9 -3.81 -5.90 -11.63
C ILE A 9 -3.16 -5.11 -12.77
N PRO A 10 -3.21 -3.76 -12.76
CA PRO A 10 -2.64 -2.97 -13.84
C PRO A 10 -1.19 -3.37 -14.06
N GLY A 11 -0.86 -3.70 -15.31
CA GLY A 11 0.50 -3.99 -15.72
C GLY A 11 1.28 -2.70 -16.01
N PHE A 12 2.54 -2.86 -16.39
CA PHE A 12 3.37 -1.73 -16.84
C PHE A 12 2.88 -1.09 -18.15
N ASP A 13 1.92 -1.72 -18.84
CA ASP A 13 1.22 -1.18 -20.01
C ASP A 13 0.10 -0.17 -19.65
N ASP A 14 -0.28 -0.07 -18.37
CA ASP A 14 -1.14 0.98 -17.81
C ASP A 14 -0.46 1.65 -16.59
N PRO A 15 0.54 2.52 -16.82
CA PRO A 15 1.34 3.10 -15.73
C PRO A 15 0.50 3.96 -14.77
N ILE A 16 -0.53 4.66 -15.26
CA ILE A 16 -1.42 5.45 -14.40
C ILE A 16 -2.34 4.54 -13.59
N GLY A 17 -2.85 3.45 -14.17
CA GLY A 17 -3.57 2.43 -13.42
C GLY A 17 -2.71 1.80 -12.32
N LEU A 18 -1.44 1.53 -12.60
CA LEU A 18 -0.48 0.99 -11.63
C LEU A 18 -0.25 1.97 -10.47
N LEU A 19 0.00 3.25 -10.76
CA LEU A 19 0.17 4.29 -9.73
C LEU A 19 -1.10 4.45 -8.87
N ARG A 20 -2.28 4.41 -9.47
CA ARG A 20 -3.56 4.43 -8.73
C ARG A 20 -3.69 3.22 -7.79
N ALA A 21 -3.34 2.01 -8.25
CA ALA A 21 -3.36 0.82 -7.40
C ALA A 21 -2.33 0.93 -6.25
N CYS A 22 -1.19 1.56 -6.48
CA CYS A 22 -0.23 1.91 -5.42
C CYS A 22 -0.86 2.87 -4.40
N HIS A 23 -1.57 3.92 -4.83
CA HIS A 23 -2.28 4.83 -3.92
C HIS A 23 -3.36 4.14 -3.09
N GLU A 24 -4.16 3.26 -3.68
CA GLU A 24 -5.16 2.47 -2.94
C GLU A 24 -4.52 1.62 -1.83
N ARG A 25 -3.36 1.00 -2.13
CA ARG A 25 -2.60 0.24 -1.14
C ARG A 25 -2.02 1.14 -0.04
N MET A 26 -1.52 2.32 -0.40
CA MET A 26 -1.02 3.31 0.54
C MET A 26 -2.12 3.75 1.53
N LEU A 27 -3.31 4.06 1.03
CA LEU A 27 -4.47 4.39 1.86
C LEU A 27 -4.82 3.26 2.82
N GLY A 28 -4.81 2.00 2.36
CA GLY A 28 -5.02 0.83 3.23
C GLY A 28 -3.99 0.70 4.36
N HIS A 29 -2.74 1.07 4.11
CA HIS A 29 -1.71 1.12 5.17
C HIS A 29 -1.92 2.29 6.13
N CYS A 30 -2.35 3.46 5.66
CA CYS A 30 -2.72 4.60 6.52
C CYS A 30 -3.89 4.24 7.44
N ASP A 31 -4.96 3.64 6.91
CA ASP A 31 -6.10 3.15 7.69
C ASP A 31 -5.68 2.15 8.77
N THR A 32 -4.73 1.28 8.44
CA THR A 32 -4.19 0.29 9.39
C THR A 32 -3.39 0.99 10.49
N LEU A 33 -2.60 2.01 10.16
CA LEU A 33 -1.83 2.80 11.12
C LEU A 33 -2.74 3.55 12.10
N GLU A 34 -3.85 4.12 11.61
CA GLU A 34 -4.84 4.78 12.47
C GLU A 34 -5.47 3.79 13.48
N LYS A 35 -5.89 2.62 12.99
CA LYS A 35 -6.47 1.55 13.83
C LYS A 35 -5.48 1.00 14.85
N LEU A 36 -4.20 0.92 14.49
CA LEU A 36 -3.14 0.42 15.36
C LEU A 36 -3.02 1.25 16.65
N VAL A 37 -3.20 2.58 16.58
CA VAL A 37 -3.13 3.44 17.77
C VAL A 37 -4.19 3.03 18.81
N THR A 38 -5.42 2.79 18.38
CA THR A 38 -6.50 2.34 19.25
C THR A 38 -6.23 0.93 19.78
N HIS A 39 -5.84 0.01 18.89
CA HIS A 39 -5.54 -1.38 19.27
C HIS A 39 -4.43 -1.48 20.32
N LEU A 40 -3.35 -0.70 20.18
CA LEU A 40 -2.26 -0.68 21.15
C LEU A 40 -2.72 -0.18 22.54
N ARG A 41 -3.66 0.76 22.60
CA ARG A 41 -4.20 1.26 23.88
C ARG A 41 -5.10 0.22 24.55
N GLU A 42 -5.88 -0.52 23.78
CA GLU A 42 -6.87 -1.47 24.31
C GLU A 42 -6.28 -2.84 24.63
N LYS A 43 -5.35 -3.33 23.79
CA LYS A 43 -4.84 -4.71 23.84
C LYS A 43 -3.32 -4.80 24.05
N GLY A 44 -2.59 -3.70 23.88
CA GLY A 44 -1.14 -3.69 23.94
C GLY A 44 -0.48 -4.25 22.68
N LEU A 45 0.81 -4.59 22.78
CA LEU A 45 1.63 -5.09 21.68
C LEU A 45 1.50 -6.62 21.52
N ASP A 46 0.34 -7.06 21.04
CA ASP A 46 0.08 -8.44 20.65
C ASP A 46 0.58 -8.75 19.22
N GLU A 47 0.35 -9.99 18.76
CA GLU A 47 0.82 -10.44 17.44
C GLU A 47 0.15 -9.70 16.28
N ASP A 48 -1.11 -9.31 16.41
CA ASP A 48 -1.82 -8.52 15.40
C ASP A 48 -1.16 -7.14 15.25
N ALA A 49 -0.86 -6.48 16.38
CA ALA A 49 -0.14 -5.21 16.38
C ALA A 49 1.25 -5.34 15.76
N ARG A 50 2.01 -6.40 16.10
CA ARG A 50 3.34 -6.65 15.50
C ARG A 50 3.27 -6.85 14.00
N SER A 51 2.29 -7.61 13.53
CA SER A 51 2.05 -7.87 12.11
C SER A 51 1.72 -6.58 11.36
N ALA A 52 0.80 -5.77 11.91
CA ALA A 52 0.45 -4.47 11.34
C ALA A 52 1.65 -3.53 11.25
N ILE A 53 2.45 -3.40 12.32
CA ILE A 53 3.67 -2.58 12.35
C ILE A 53 4.64 -3.03 11.27
N THR A 54 4.87 -4.34 11.15
CA THR A 54 5.77 -4.92 10.15
C THR A 54 5.28 -4.63 8.73
N GLY A 55 3.99 -4.80 8.47
CA GLY A 55 3.38 -4.53 7.16
C GLY A 55 3.46 -3.06 6.76
N ILE A 56 3.11 -2.15 7.67
CA ILE A 56 3.17 -0.69 7.46
C ILE A 56 4.62 -0.27 7.20
N THR A 57 5.56 -0.69 8.06
CA THR A 57 6.97 -0.32 7.93
C THR A 57 7.51 -0.79 6.59
N ARG A 58 7.31 -2.07 6.25
CA ARG A 58 7.78 -2.62 4.98
C ARG A 58 7.24 -1.85 3.78
N TYR A 59 5.94 -1.52 3.77
CA TYR A 59 5.35 -0.80 2.64
C TYR A 59 5.97 0.59 2.45
N PHE A 60 6.02 1.39 3.51
CA PHE A 60 6.50 2.77 3.42
C PHE A 60 8.01 2.89 3.23
N THR A 61 8.81 1.88 3.61
CA THR A 61 10.26 1.89 3.38
C THR A 61 10.67 1.21 2.06
N THR A 62 9.75 0.66 1.28
CA THR A 62 10.07 -0.02 0.01
C THR A 62 9.13 0.40 -1.11
N SER A 63 7.90 -0.11 -1.14
CA SER A 63 6.94 0.16 -2.22
C SER A 63 6.64 1.65 -2.39
N ALA A 64 6.52 2.41 -1.29
CA ALA A 64 6.30 3.84 -1.38
C ALA A 64 7.52 4.60 -1.93
N VAL A 65 8.75 4.10 -1.70
CA VAL A 65 9.97 4.69 -2.25
C VAL A 65 9.99 4.50 -3.78
N HIS A 66 9.77 3.28 -4.26
CA HIS A 66 9.70 3.03 -5.71
C HIS A 66 8.55 3.80 -6.37
N HIS A 67 7.41 3.93 -5.69
CA HIS A 67 6.30 4.73 -6.21
C HIS A 67 6.68 6.20 -6.43
N HIS A 68 7.42 6.82 -5.50
CA HIS A 68 7.92 8.17 -5.71
C HIS A 68 8.99 8.21 -6.81
N GLU A 69 9.84 7.19 -6.96
CA GLU A 69 10.79 7.10 -8.08
C GLU A 69 10.06 7.08 -9.43
N ASP A 70 9.01 6.27 -9.58
CA ASP A 70 8.17 6.23 -10.79
C ASP A 70 7.56 7.62 -11.10
N GLU A 71 7.08 8.31 -10.07
CA GLU A 71 6.50 9.65 -10.22
C GLU A 71 7.56 10.71 -10.59
N GLU A 72 8.66 10.77 -9.83
CA GLU A 72 9.69 11.81 -9.95
C GLU A 72 10.59 11.64 -11.18
N GLN A 73 10.86 10.41 -11.61
CA GLN A 73 11.78 10.13 -12.72
C GLN A 73 11.07 9.95 -14.06
N ASP A 74 9.88 9.35 -14.06
CA ASP A 74 9.24 8.93 -15.31
C ASP A 74 7.94 9.69 -15.62
N LEU A 75 7.18 10.15 -14.61
CA LEU A 75 5.90 10.83 -14.82
C LEU A 75 5.98 12.35 -14.82
N PHE A 76 6.62 12.96 -13.81
CA PHE A 76 6.65 14.41 -13.61
C PHE A 76 7.61 15.18 -14.52
N PRO A 77 8.77 14.66 -14.97
CA PRO A 77 9.73 15.42 -15.78
C PRO A 77 9.28 15.83 -17.21
N LEU A 78 7.99 15.69 -17.53
CA LEU A 78 7.38 16.03 -18.81
C LEU A 78 7.17 17.55 -19.00
#